data_AF-A0AAN9U4B0-F1
#
_entry.id   AF-A0AAN9U4B0-F1
#
_cell.length_a   1.000
_cell.length_b   1.000
_cell.length_c   1.000
_cell.angle_alpha   90.00
_cell.angle_beta   90.00
_cell.angle_gamma   90.00
#
_symmetry.space_group_name_H-M   'P 1'
#
loop_
_entity.id
_entity.type
_entity.pdbx_description
1 polymer ?
#
loop_
_entity_poly.entity_id
_entity_poly.type
_entity_poly.pdbx_seq_one_letter_code
_entity_poly.pdbx_strand_id
1 'polypeptide(L)'
;MRSFIPIAAAVLPAVLARPQGSNGGFGGFGGDSRPNSGSYSQGGVGGGFHTVGGSFGSRPLQSAGNDFGSLPEETATASSASVSAQYTGSIDHQKAKASGSSSRSGYSSATAAAAASATVAGSNAAVTASGATALSSLAGGSGVGGTTCTVTELSEVTASASACSNILLDGVTVSASQTLSVTVPSGGALLFAGTMTVEYTPDADYTPIVLKGSNAKIAGLAGAVIDGQGSKYWDGKGSNGGTKKPDHFFKLSDLESTTLEQLTIQNWPTHLFSIDGCKNLNINNLILDNSAGDELDSDGDKLGHNTDAFDVSSVDGLTVTSATVYNQDDCVAVNSGSNIIFDDLYCHGGHGLSIGSIKSGVTVSNVTFQDSTVINSQNACRIKTIADDTDSTVSDITYSNIAISNITNYAIDVQQDYENGSPTGDPTTGITVSDVTFDTITGSVSGDDAYSYYILCGSTSSCKDFTYTNIDITGGKTECEPDASLCPS
;
A
#
# COMPACT_ATOMS: atom_id res chain seq x y z
N MET A 1 -14.50 24.88 -28.98
CA MET A 1 -14.50 25.64 -27.72
C MET A 1 -15.49 24.99 -26.78
N ARG A 2 -15.05 24.05 -25.95
CA ARG A 2 -15.87 23.43 -24.91
C ARG A 2 -15.44 24.02 -23.57
N SER A 3 -16.44 24.45 -22.80
CA SER A 3 -16.31 25.23 -21.58
C SER A 3 -15.76 24.37 -20.44
N PHE A 4 -14.72 24.85 -19.77
CA PHE A 4 -14.22 24.32 -18.51
C PHE A 4 -15.26 24.58 -17.40
N ILE A 5 -15.55 23.56 -16.60
CA ILE A 5 -16.20 23.69 -15.29
C ILE A 5 -15.14 23.29 -14.26
N PRO A 6 -14.81 24.14 -13.27
CA PRO A 6 -13.82 23.79 -12.27
C PRO A 6 -14.43 22.81 -11.25
N ILE A 7 -13.70 21.73 -10.99
CA ILE A 7 -13.99 20.75 -9.94
C ILE A 7 -13.78 21.40 -8.57
N ALA A 8 -14.77 21.24 -7.69
CA ALA A 8 -14.71 21.71 -6.31
C ALA A 8 -13.70 20.88 -5.51
N ALA A 9 -12.79 21.55 -4.80
CA ALA A 9 -11.84 20.94 -3.88
C ALA A 9 -12.58 20.18 -2.78
N ALA A 10 -12.30 18.88 -2.66
CA ALA A 10 -12.72 18.08 -1.52
C ALA A 10 -12.00 18.57 -0.26
N VAL A 11 -12.77 18.88 0.78
CA VAL A 11 -12.28 19.30 2.08
C VAL A 11 -11.81 18.05 2.83
N LEU A 12 -10.50 17.93 3.07
CA LEU A 12 -9.93 16.93 3.96
C LEU A 12 -10.48 17.07 5.39
N PRO A 13 -10.79 15.97 6.09
CA PRO A 13 -11.10 16.04 7.51
C PRO A 13 -9.83 16.40 8.31
N ALA A 14 -9.96 17.40 9.17
CA ALA A 14 -8.90 17.89 10.03
C ALA A 14 -8.43 16.80 11.02
N VAL A 15 -7.16 16.41 10.91
CA VAL A 15 -6.46 15.61 11.93
C VAL A 15 -6.37 16.44 13.20
N LEU A 16 -6.93 15.91 14.29
CA LEU A 16 -6.86 16.46 15.64
C LEU A 16 -5.39 16.51 16.09
N ALA A 17 -4.81 17.72 16.10
CA ALA A 17 -3.54 17.99 16.76
C ALA A 17 -3.64 17.68 18.27
N ARG A 18 -2.83 16.73 18.75
CA ARG A 18 -2.65 16.47 20.18
C ARG A 18 -1.69 17.51 20.80
N PRO A 19 -1.90 17.90 22.07
CA PRO A 19 -1.09 18.92 22.74
C PRO A 19 0.27 18.35 23.16
N GLN A 20 1.32 19.12 22.86
CA GLN A 20 2.67 18.95 23.38
C GLN A 20 2.67 19.14 24.90
N GLY A 21 3.01 18.07 25.63
CA GLY A 21 3.25 18.09 27.08
C GLY A 21 4.70 18.43 27.38
N SER A 22 4.90 19.58 28.03
CA SER A 22 6.15 20.00 28.67
C SER A 22 6.39 19.26 29.99
N ASN A 23 7.63 18.80 30.20
CA ASN A 23 8.39 18.60 31.47
C ASN A 23 9.29 17.37 31.31
N GLY A 24 10.55 17.32 31.73
CA GLY A 24 11.38 18.22 32.53
C GLY A 24 12.64 17.41 32.87
N GLY A 25 13.81 18.06 32.81
CA GLY A 25 15.08 17.43 33.16
C GLY A 25 15.29 17.31 34.67
N PHE A 26 15.94 16.23 35.11
CA PHE A 26 16.73 15.99 36.32
C PHE A 26 17.14 14.50 36.21
N GLY A 27 18.33 13.97 36.49
CA GLY A 27 19.60 14.40 37.05
C GLY A 27 20.40 13.09 37.20
N GLY A 28 21.69 13.08 36.87
CA GLY A 28 22.51 11.86 36.83
C GLY A 28 22.97 11.36 38.20
N PHE A 29 23.43 10.10 38.24
CA PHE A 29 24.48 9.43 39.06
C PHE A 29 24.48 7.98 38.52
N GLY A 30 25.53 7.35 37.99
CA GLY A 30 26.92 7.25 38.43
C GLY A 30 27.16 5.82 38.92
N GLY A 31 28.02 5.04 38.27
CA GLY A 31 28.54 3.78 38.85
C GLY A 31 28.87 2.64 37.88
N ASP A 32 30.14 2.62 37.46
CA ASP A 32 31.02 1.48 37.14
C ASP A 32 30.44 0.05 37.10
N SER A 33 30.79 -0.72 36.06
CA SER A 33 31.97 -1.62 36.07
C SER A 33 31.94 -2.62 34.90
N ARG A 34 33.00 -2.58 34.07
CA ARG A 34 33.45 -3.73 33.27
C ARG A 34 34.08 -4.77 34.21
N PRO A 35 34.06 -6.07 33.85
CA PRO A 35 35.29 -6.62 33.26
C PRO A 35 35.10 -7.65 32.15
N ASN A 36 35.97 -7.49 31.15
CA ASN A 36 36.80 -8.44 30.42
C ASN A 36 36.49 -9.96 30.34
N SER A 37 36.68 -10.46 29.11
CA SER A 37 37.31 -11.73 28.68
C SER A 37 36.69 -13.09 29.02
N GLY A 38 36.51 -13.93 28.00
CA GLY A 38 36.23 -15.35 28.17
C GLY A 38 35.94 -16.11 26.87
N SER A 39 37.01 -16.47 26.17
CA SER A 39 37.06 -17.42 25.06
C SER A 39 36.40 -18.77 25.39
N TYR A 40 35.68 -19.36 24.42
CA TYR A 40 35.50 -20.81 24.31
C TYR A 40 35.74 -21.28 22.87
N SER A 41 36.64 -22.25 22.74
CA SER A 41 36.90 -23.06 21.55
C SER A 41 36.32 -24.46 21.73
N GLN A 42 36.49 -25.29 20.68
CA GLN A 42 36.13 -26.72 20.47
C GLN A 42 34.86 -26.85 19.61
N GLY A 43 34.82 -27.49 18.42
CA GLY A 43 35.74 -28.28 17.58
C GLY A 43 34.97 -28.51 16.25
N GLY A 44 35.52 -28.79 15.08
CA GLY A 44 36.73 -29.53 14.72
C GLY A 44 36.37 -30.90 14.11
N VAL A 45 35.83 -30.94 12.87
CA VAL A 45 35.91 -32.07 11.89
C VAL A 45 35.67 -31.44 10.50
N GLY A 46 36.66 -31.27 9.60
CA GLY A 46 37.21 -32.27 8.66
C GLY A 46 36.20 -32.55 7.54
N GLY A 47 36.40 -32.37 6.23
CA GLY A 47 37.53 -32.03 5.36
C GLY A 47 37.06 -32.38 3.92
N GLY A 48 37.42 -31.60 2.91
CA GLY A 48 36.97 -31.84 1.53
C GLY A 48 37.59 -30.87 0.53
N PHE A 49 38.82 -31.17 0.17
CA PHE A 49 39.66 -30.46 -0.80
C PHE A 49 39.13 -30.67 -2.24
N HIS A 50 39.01 -29.61 -3.02
CA HIS A 50 39.29 -29.67 -4.47
C HIS A 50 39.94 -28.37 -4.92
N THR A 51 41.24 -28.47 -5.18
CA THR A 51 42.07 -27.47 -5.86
C THR A 51 41.86 -27.56 -7.37
N VAL A 52 41.67 -26.42 -8.03
CA VAL A 52 42.31 -26.12 -9.31
C VAL A 52 42.83 -24.69 -9.22
N GLY A 53 44.13 -24.53 -9.48
CA GLY A 53 44.83 -23.25 -9.40
C GLY A 53 45.24 -22.70 -10.76
N GLY A 54 45.76 -21.48 -10.71
CA GLY A 54 46.53 -20.81 -11.75
C GLY A 54 45.72 -19.75 -12.50
N SER A 55 46.17 -18.51 -12.71
CA SER A 55 47.45 -17.89 -12.43
C SER A 55 47.35 -16.37 -12.63
N PHE A 56 47.88 -15.63 -11.65
CA PHE A 56 48.61 -14.36 -11.71
C PHE A 56 48.41 -13.35 -12.85
N GLY A 57 48.12 -12.11 -12.43
CA GLY A 57 48.37 -10.87 -13.19
C GLY A 57 48.26 -9.62 -12.32
N SER A 58 49.19 -9.41 -11.38
CA SER A 58 49.32 -8.17 -10.60
C SER A 58 50.27 -7.18 -11.29
N ARG A 59 49.90 -5.90 -11.44
CA ARG A 59 50.81 -4.72 -11.54
C ARG A 59 50.01 -3.38 -11.65
N PRO A 60 50.61 -2.21 -11.36
CA PRO A 60 50.47 -1.57 -10.04
C PRO A 60 49.97 -0.10 -10.08
N LEU A 61 49.70 0.42 -8.87
CA LEU A 61 49.62 1.84 -8.49
C LEU A 61 50.68 2.74 -9.17
N GLN A 62 50.25 3.90 -9.65
CA GLN A 62 51.08 5.10 -9.77
C GLN A 62 50.37 6.32 -9.21
N SER A 63 51.04 6.98 -8.27
CA SER A 63 50.78 8.34 -7.81
C SER A 63 51.71 9.32 -8.51
N ALA A 64 51.20 10.48 -8.91
CA ALA A 64 51.87 11.78 -8.96
C ALA A 64 50.72 12.82 -8.95
N GLY A 65 50.70 13.90 -8.18
CA GLY A 65 51.79 14.73 -7.67
C GLY A 65 51.58 16.15 -8.22
N ASN A 66 50.94 16.99 -7.38
CA ASN A 66 50.70 18.45 -7.41
C ASN A 66 51.29 19.32 -8.55
N ASP A 67 50.51 20.30 -9.02
CA ASP A 67 51.01 21.68 -9.10
C ASP A 67 49.91 22.74 -8.92
N PHE A 68 50.33 23.84 -8.27
CA PHE A 68 49.59 25.03 -7.86
C PHE A 68 49.37 26.00 -9.03
N GLY A 69 48.22 26.70 -9.05
CA GLY A 69 47.98 27.84 -9.93
C GLY A 69 46.81 28.69 -9.45
N SER A 70 47.13 29.85 -8.87
CA SER A 70 46.27 30.82 -8.21
C SER A 70 45.55 31.82 -9.15
N LEU A 71 44.25 32.07 -8.89
CA LEU A 71 43.46 33.35 -8.86
C LEU A 71 43.50 34.32 -10.07
N PRO A 72 42.48 35.18 -10.32
CA PRO A 72 41.58 35.89 -9.36
C PRO A 72 40.08 35.65 -9.58
N GLU A 73 39.23 35.63 -8.55
CA GLU A 73 38.68 36.76 -7.78
C GLU A 73 37.97 37.81 -8.66
N GLU A 74 36.65 37.63 -8.83
CA GLU A 74 35.75 38.75 -9.14
C GLU A 74 34.56 38.72 -8.18
N THR A 75 34.45 39.81 -7.44
CA THR A 75 33.41 40.16 -6.47
C THR A 75 32.11 40.54 -7.17
N ALA A 76 30.98 39.99 -6.73
CA ALA A 76 29.68 40.64 -6.91
C ALA A 76 28.83 40.51 -5.64
N THR A 77 28.46 41.68 -5.13
CA THR A 77 27.72 41.98 -3.91
C THR A 77 26.24 41.61 -3.96
N ALA A 78 25.70 41.35 -2.77
CA ALA A 78 24.32 41.01 -2.43
C ALA A 78 23.22 41.96 -2.97
N SER A 79 22.02 41.41 -3.15
CA SER A 79 20.81 42.05 -2.62
C SER A 79 19.70 41.04 -2.37
N SER A 80 19.29 40.95 -1.11
CA SER A 80 18.02 40.42 -0.64
C SER A 80 16.87 41.32 -1.07
N ALA A 81 15.82 40.75 -1.69
CA ALA A 81 14.54 41.43 -1.86
C ALA A 81 13.40 40.47 -1.50
N SER A 82 12.99 40.52 -0.25
CA SER A 82 11.69 40.07 0.23
C SER A 82 10.59 40.93 -0.39
N VAL A 83 9.77 40.35 -1.27
CA VAL A 83 8.55 41.00 -1.75
C VAL A 83 7.38 40.48 -0.94
N SER A 84 7.01 41.23 0.11
CA SER A 84 5.73 41.11 0.79
C SER A 84 4.71 41.95 0.03
N ALA A 85 3.82 41.31 -0.73
CA ALA A 85 2.66 41.98 -1.30
C ALA A 85 1.51 41.96 -0.28
N GLN A 86 1.30 43.10 0.38
CA GLN A 86 0.06 43.42 1.08
C GLN A 86 -1.03 43.66 0.02
N TYR A 87 -2.11 42.87 0.07
CA TYR A 87 -3.37 43.26 -0.55
C TYR A 87 -4.40 43.53 0.54
N THR A 88 -4.71 44.82 0.68
CA THR A 88 -5.79 45.36 1.50
C THR A 88 -7.13 45.14 0.81
N GLY A 89 -8.09 44.54 1.51
CA GLY A 89 -9.47 44.40 1.05
C GLY A 89 -10.41 44.19 2.23
N SER A 90 -10.80 45.29 2.86
CA SER A 90 -11.81 45.38 3.92
C SER A 90 -13.21 45.35 3.32
N ILE A 91 -14.09 44.46 3.80
CA ILE A 91 -15.55 44.70 3.81
C ILE A 91 -16.07 44.34 5.20
N ASP A 92 -16.75 45.32 5.78
CA ASP A 92 -17.23 45.34 7.15
C ASP A 92 -18.70 44.90 7.26
N HIS A 93 -19.00 44.35 8.43
CA HIS A 93 -20.26 44.01 9.09
C HIS A 93 -21.62 44.33 8.43
N GLN A 94 -22.56 43.36 8.54
CA GLN A 94 -23.82 43.60 9.26
C GLN A 94 -24.24 42.44 10.18
N LYS A 95 -24.61 42.83 11.40
CA LYS A 95 -25.18 42.05 12.51
C LYS A 95 -26.69 41.85 12.30
N ALA A 96 -27.21 40.70 12.74
CA ALA A 96 -28.54 40.60 13.34
C ALA A 96 -28.59 39.56 14.49
N LYS A 97 -28.78 40.10 15.71
CA LYS A 97 -29.36 39.48 16.93
C LYS A 97 -30.86 39.18 16.66
N ALA A 98 -31.63 38.35 17.37
CA ALA A 98 -31.50 37.53 18.58
C ALA A 98 -32.79 36.68 18.77
N SER A 99 -32.78 35.87 19.83
CA SER A 99 -33.91 35.24 20.58
C SER A 99 -34.48 33.95 19.98
N GLY A 100 -34.72 32.87 20.73
CA GLY A 100 -34.76 32.66 22.17
C GLY A 100 -36.07 31.94 22.52
N SER A 101 -36.01 30.72 23.05
CA SER A 101 -37.07 30.15 23.89
C SER A 101 -36.65 28.80 24.46
N SER A 102 -36.34 28.81 25.74
CA SER A 102 -36.30 27.68 26.66
C SER A 102 -37.71 27.13 26.94
N SER A 103 -37.86 25.83 27.10
CA SER A 103 -38.89 25.26 27.97
C SER A 103 -38.36 24.04 28.73
N ARG A 104 -38.44 24.17 30.05
CA ARG A 104 -38.16 23.18 31.10
C ARG A 104 -39.52 22.72 31.64
N SER A 105 -39.70 21.42 31.86
CA SER A 105 -40.56 20.76 32.87
C SER A 105 -40.60 19.28 32.49
N GLY A 106 -40.56 18.28 33.35
CA GLY A 106 -40.68 18.19 34.80
C GLY A 106 -40.91 16.70 35.12
N TYR A 107 -40.43 16.27 36.28
CA TYR A 107 -40.45 14.94 36.88
C TYR A 107 -41.72 14.08 36.69
N SER A 108 -41.55 12.75 36.64
CA SER A 108 -42.14 11.85 37.66
C SER A 108 -41.47 10.46 37.68
N SER A 109 -41.31 9.97 38.91
CA SER A 109 -40.82 8.68 39.37
C SER A 109 -41.93 7.64 39.56
N ALA A 110 -41.62 6.34 39.43
CA ALA A 110 -42.12 5.17 40.19
C ALA A 110 -41.61 3.86 39.54
N THR A 111 -40.65 3.13 40.10
CA THR A 111 -40.79 1.93 40.99
C THR A 111 -41.77 0.85 40.50
N ALA A 112 -41.27 -0.34 40.16
CA ALA A 112 -41.34 -1.55 41.02
C ALA A 112 -40.94 -2.83 40.24
N ALA A 113 -40.28 -3.72 40.97
CA ALA A 113 -39.74 -5.00 40.52
C ALA A 113 -40.82 -6.09 40.36
N ALA A 114 -40.51 -7.11 39.56
CA ALA A 114 -40.94 -8.48 39.81
C ALA A 114 -39.90 -9.46 39.27
N ALA A 115 -39.27 -10.19 40.19
CA ALA A 115 -38.47 -11.36 39.90
C ALA A 115 -39.40 -12.56 39.65
N ALA A 116 -39.06 -13.39 38.67
CA ALA A 116 -39.55 -14.76 38.58
C ALA A 116 -38.39 -15.66 38.14
N SER A 117 -37.96 -16.52 39.06
CA SER A 117 -37.04 -17.62 38.82
C SER A 117 -37.77 -18.77 38.14
N ALA A 118 -37.18 -19.36 37.10
CA ALA A 118 -37.48 -20.72 36.68
C ALA A 118 -36.22 -21.35 36.07
N THR A 119 -35.65 -22.31 36.80
CA THR A 119 -34.63 -23.25 36.35
C THR A 119 -35.27 -24.37 35.55
N VAL A 120 -34.80 -24.63 34.33
CA VAL A 120 -34.83 -25.97 33.71
C VAL A 120 -33.55 -26.15 32.89
N ALA A 121 -32.91 -27.30 33.10
CA ALA A 121 -31.66 -27.71 32.48
C ALA A 121 -31.87 -28.36 31.10
N GLY A 122 -30.88 -28.15 30.22
CA GLY A 122 -30.36 -29.13 29.26
C GLY A 122 -31.18 -29.44 28.01
N SER A 123 -30.75 -28.91 26.85
CA SER A 123 -30.26 -29.69 25.70
C SER A 123 -30.20 -28.84 24.41
N ASN A 124 -29.13 -29.04 23.65
CA ASN A 124 -28.87 -28.60 22.27
C ASN A 124 -28.88 -27.09 22.02
N ALA A 125 -27.67 -26.53 21.80
CA ALA A 125 -27.46 -25.21 21.25
C ALA A 125 -28.07 -25.13 19.84
N ALA A 126 -29.32 -24.72 19.78
CA ALA A 126 -29.93 -24.19 18.57
C ALA A 126 -29.28 -22.83 18.30
N VAL A 127 -28.67 -22.69 17.12
CA VAL A 127 -28.28 -21.39 16.56
C VAL A 127 -29.56 -20.55 16.51
N THR A 128 -29.68 -19.62 17.46
CA THR A 128 -30.77 -18.65 17.46
C THR A 128 -30.42 -17.63 16.40
N ALA A 129 -31.06 -17.73 15.24
CA ALA A 129 -31.07 -16.67 14.24
C ALA A 129 -31.71 -15.42 14.86
N SER A 130 -30.93 -14.67 15.63
CA SER A 130 -31.34 -13.42 16.24
C SER A 130 -31.32 -12.34 15.14
N GLY A 131 -32.51 -11.94 14.69
CA GLY A 131 -32.72 -10.67 13.98
C GLY A 131 -32.30 -10.64 12.52
N ALA A 132 -33.04 -11.29 11.63
CA ALA A 132 -33.05 -10.93 10.22
C ALA A 132 -33.69 -9.52 10.07
N THR A 133 -32.90 -8.46 10.24
CA THR A 133 -33.30 -7.11 9.84
C THR A 133 -32.94 -6.90 8.38
N ALA A 134 -33.93 -6.52 7.56
CA ALA A 134 -33.67 -6.02 6.23
C ALA A 134 -32.82 -4.74 6.34
N LEU A 135 -31.61 -4.77 5.79
CA LEU A 135 -30.72 -3.62 5.66
C LEU A 135 -31.31 -2.62 4.66
N SER A 136 -32.31 -1.84 5.07
CA SER A 136 -32.99 -0.89 4.17
C SER A 136 -32.57 0.57 4.35
N SER A 137 -31.56 0.89 5.16
CA SER A 137 -31.10 2.29 5.28
C SER A 137 -29.70 2.54 5.85
N LEU A 138 -28.80 1.55 5.87
CA LEU A 138 -27.40 1.86 6.21
C LEU A 138 -26.77 2.60 5.02
N ALA A 139 -26.19 3.77 5.30
CA ALA A 139 -25.45 4.52 4.30
C ALA A 139 -24.17 3.73 3.96
N GLY A 140 -23.93 3.49 2.66
CA GLY A 140 -22.81 2.69 2.16
C GLY A 140 -23.05 1.17 2.22
N GLY A 141 -22.58 0.44 1.21
CA GLY A 141 -22.57 -1.03 1.16
C GLY A 141 -23.90 -1.74 1.40
N SER A 142 -24.91 -1.60 0.53
CA SER A 142 -26.14 -2.41 0.67
C SER A 142 -25.86 -3.90 0.44
N GLY A 143 -26.42 -4.76 1.30
CA GLY A 143 -26.50 -6.20 1.02
C GLY A 143 -27.31 -6.50 -0.24
N VAL A 144 -27.32 -7.76 -0.64
CA VAL A 144 -28.17 -8.25 -1.73
C VAL A 144 -29.46 -8.79 -1.13
N GLY A 145 -30.60 -8.63 -1.81
CA GLY A 145 -31.90 -9.05 -1.26
C GLY A 145 -31.87 -10.48 -0.70
N GLY A 146 -32.56 -10.75 0.40
CA GLY A 146 -32.50 -12.06 1.07
C GLY A 146 -32.36 -11.93 2.59
N THR A 147 -31.96 -13.03 3.24
CA THR A 147 -31.71 -13.05 4.69
C THR A 147 -30.31 -12.55 5.01
N THR A 148 -30.18 -11.84 6.13
CA THR A 148 -28.89 -11.39 6.67
C THR A 148 -28.66 -12.03 8.02
N CYS A 149 -27.49 -12.66 8.19
CA CYS A 149 -27.00 -13.18 9.45
C CYS A 149 -25.98 -12.18 10.00
N THR A 150 -26.30 -11.55 11.12
CA THR A 150 -25.32 -10.75 11.87
C THR A 150 -24.44 -11.67 12.69
N VAL A 151 -23.13 -11.49 12.55
CA VAL A 151 -22.08 -12.26 13.22
C VAL A 151 -21.27 -11.30 14.07
N THR A 152 -21.18 -11.61 15.36
CA THR A 152 -20.33 -10.85 16.31
C THR A 152 -19.12 -11.65 16.75
N GLU A 153 -19.10 -12.97 16.48
CA GLU A 153 -18.02 -13.88 16.87
C GLU A 153 -17.54 -14.71 15.68
N LEU A 154 -16.22 -14.88 15.53
CA LEU A 154 -15.62 -15.56 14.38
C LEU A 154 -16.18 -16.98 14.15
N SER A 155 -16.51 -17.68 15.24
CA SER A 155 -17.05 -19.05 15.20
C SER A 155 -18.41 -19.18 14.51
N GLU A 156 -19.15 -18.09 14.33
CA GLU A 156 -20.50 -18.09 13.73
C GLU A 156 -20.46 -17.94 12.20
N VAL A 157 -19.32 -17.55 11.65
CA VAL A 157 -19.17 -17.19 10.23
C VAL A 157 -19.55 -18.35 9.30
N THR A 158 -19.00 -19.54 9.54
CA THR A 158 -19.24 -20.73 8.70
C THR A 158 -20.72 -21.14 8.68
N ALA A 159 -21.37 -21.11 9.85
CA ALA A 159 -22.79 -21.42 9.95
C ALA A 159 -23.65 -20.36 9.23
N SER A 160 -23.28 -19.09 9.38
CA SER A 160 -23.97 -17.96 8.75
C SER A 160 -23.86 -17.98 7.23
N ALA A 161 -22.69 -18.32 6.69
CA ALA A 161 -22.47 -18.47 5.25
C ALA A 161 -23.34 -19.57 4.61
N SER A 162 -23.74 -20.57 5.39
CA SER A 162 -24.61 -21.64 4.91
C SER A 162 -26.11 -21.31 5.04
N ALA A 163 -26.46 -20.38 5.94
CA ALA A 163 -27.84 -20.11 6.33
C ALA A 163 -28.43 -18.83 5.72
N CYS A 164 -27.58 -17.86 5.37
CA CYS A 164 -28.00 -16.54 4.93
C CYS A 164 -27.43 -16.17 3.56
N SER A 165 -28.18 -15.34 2.84
CA SER A 165 -27.71 -14.69 1.61
C SER A 165 -26.63 -13.65 1.92
N ASN A 166 -26.74 -12.98 3.07
CA ASN A 166 -25.78 -11.97 3.52
C ASN A 166 -25.20 -12.34 4.88
N ILE A 167 -23.91 -12.07 5.06
CA ILE A 167 -23.20 -12.16 6.32
C ILE A 167 -22.80 -10.74 6.70
N LEU A 168 -23.21 -10.26 7.86
CA LEU A 168 -22.77 -8.98 8.42
C LEU A 168 -21.82 -9.25 9.57
N LEU A 169 -20.54 -8.96 9.40
CA LEU A 169 -19.54 -8.98 10.46
C LEU A 169 -19.61 -7.64 11.20
N ASP A 170 -20.10 -7.65 12.44
CA ASP A 170 -20.26 -6.44 13.25
C ASP A 170 -19.21 -6.41 14.37
N GLY A 171 -18.12 -5.68 14.14
CA GLY A 171 -17.04 -5.49 15.11
C GLY A 171 -16.30 -6.78 15.51
N VAL A 172 -16.30 -7.79 14.63
CA VAL A 172 -15.68 -9.10 14.91
C VAL A 172 -14.18 -8.93 15.17
N THR A 173 -13.66 -9.65 16.16
CA THR A 173 -12.20 -9.78 16.37
C THR A 173 -11.73 -11.14 15.89
N VAL A 174 -10.71 -11.16 15.03
CA VAL A 174 -10.01 -12.40 14.65
C VAL A 174 -8.97 -12.69 15.72
N SER A 175 -9.21 -13.71 16.54
CA SER A 175 -8.31 -14.11 17.61
C SER A 175 -6.95 -14.58 17.07
N ALA A 176 -5.92 -14.51 17.92
CA ALA A 176 -4.56 -14.85 17.54
C ALA A 176 -4.48 -16.27 16.94
N SER A 177 -3.72 -16.41 15.85
CA SER A 177 -3.57 -17.64 15.06
C SER A 177 -4.85 -18.19 14.42
N GLN A 178 -5.97 -17.46 14.44
CA GLN A 178 -7.17 -17.83 13.68
C GLN A 178 -7.26 -17.07 12.37
N THR A 179 -7.87 -17.66 11.35
CA THR A 179 -8.11 -17.02 10.06
C THR A 179 -9.61 -16.81 9.87
N LEU A 180 -10.03 -15.61 9.48
CA LEU A 180 -11.35 -15.39 8.88
C LEU A 180 -11.33 -15.93 7.46
N SER A 181 -11.86 -17.13 7.27
CA SER A 181 -11.99 -17.76 5.96
C SER A 181 -13.46 -17.81 5.55
N VAL A 182 -13.81 -17.11 4.46
CA VAL A 182 -15.19 -17.00 3.99
C VAL A 182 -15.27 -17.28 2.50
N THR A 183 -16.04 -18.30 2.15
CA THR A 183 -16.62 -18.39 0.80
C THR A 183 -17.94 -17.63 0.82
N VAL A 184 -17.95 -16.44 0.23
CA VAL A 184 -19.15 -15.60 0.18
C VAL A 184 -20.23 -16.32 -0.62
N PRO A 185 -21.48 -16.40 -0.12
CA PRO A 185 -22.56 -17.06 -0.83
C PRO A 185 -22.74 -16.46 -2.24
N SER A 186 -22.93 -17.31 -3.24
CA SER A 186 -23.16 -16.87 -4.61
C SER A 186 -24.46 -16.05 -4.71
N GLY A 187 -24.40 -14.89 -5.36
CA GLY A 187 -25.48 -13.90 -5.38
C GLY A 187 -25.74 -13.29 -4.00
N GLY A 188 -24.81 -13.46 -3.05
CA GLY A 188 -24.83 -13.03 -1.66
C GLY A 188 -23.87 -11.87 -1.36
N ALA A 189 -23.81 -11.46 -0.09
CA ALA A 189 -22.88 -10.42 0.35
C ALA A 189 -22.16 -10.75 1.67
N LEU A 190 -20.90 -10.32 1.77
CA LEU A 190 -20.16 -10.18 3.02
C LEU A 190 -20.02 -8.68 3.35
N LEU A 191 -20.54 -8.27 4.50
CA LEU A 191 -20.59 -6.88 4.92
C LEU A 191 -19.77 -6.69 6.19
N PHE A 192 -19.01 -5.60 6.27
CA PHE A 192 -18.26 -5.20 7.46
C PHE A 192 -18.93 -3.99 8.12
N ALA A 193 -19.12 -4.06 9.44
CA ALA A 193 -19.59 -2.98 10.30
C ALA A 193 -18.70 -2.86 11.54
N GLY A 194 -18.77 -1.69 12.18
CA GLY A 194 -17.98 -1.41 13.38
C GLY A 194 -16.47 -1.50 13.10
N THR A 195 -15.69 -1.77 14.15
CA THR A 195 -14.25 -1.95 14.02
C THR A 195 -13.91 -3.43 14.15
N MET A 196 -13.49 -4.03 13.04
CA MET A 196 -12.88 -5.36 13.03
C MET A 196 -11.40 -5.24 13.39
N THR A 197 -10.89 -6.15 14.22
CA THR A 197 -9.46 -6.21 14.55
C THR A 197 -8.91 -7.62 14.37
N VAL A 198 -7.60 -7.72 14.13
CA VAL A 198 -6.87 -8.99 14.11
C VAL A 198 -5.84 -8.98 15.24
N GLU A 199 -5.87 -9.99 16.10
CA GLU A 199 -4.91 -10.12 17.20
C GLU A 199 -3.50 -10.49 16.73
N TYR A 200 -2.51 -10.08 17.52
CA TYR A 200 -1.09 -10.25 17.19
C TYR A 200 -0.69 -11.72 17.00
N THR A 201 -0.20 -12.06 15.81
CA THR A 201 0.21 -13.40 15.40
C THR A 201 1.52 -13.29 14.61
N PRO A 202 2.69 -13.46 15.25
CA PRO A 202 4.00 -13.28 14.61
C PRO A 202 4.39 -14.52 13.82
N ASP A 203 3.77 -14.69 12.65
CA ASP A 203 3.98 -15.82 11.76
C ASP A 203 3.97 -15.37 10.30
N ALA A 204 4.99 -15.76 9.55
CA ALA A 204 5.15 -15.39 8.13
C ALA A 204 4.19 -16.16 7.23
N ASP A 205 3.83 -17.39 7.60
CA ASP A 205 2.95 -18.24 6.79
C ASP A 205 1.46 -17.97 7.07
N TYR A 206 1.16 -17.04 7.99
CA TYR A 206 -0.19 -16.75 8.43
C TYR A 206 -0.86 -15.71 7.52
N THR A 207 -2.08 -16.00 7.09
CA THR A 207 -2.96 -15.07 6.39
C THR A 207 -4.21 -14.83 7.25
N PRO A 208 -4.43 -13.62 7.78
CA PRO A 208 -5.55 -13.33 8.67
C PRO A 208 -6.93 -13.46 8.03
N ILE A 209 -7.08 -13.00 6.79
CA ILE A 209 -8.38 -12.95 6.11
C ILE A 209 -8.26 -13.57 4.73
N VAL A 210 -9.07 -14.59 4.45
CA VAL A 210 -9.12 -15.30 3.17
C VAL A 210 -10.55 -15.28 2.63
N LEU A 211 -10.75 -14.62 1.50
CA LEU A 211 -12.07 -14.46 0.89
C LEU A 211 -12.11 -15.16 -0.48
N LYS A 212 -13.17 -15.95 -0.67
CA LYS A 212 -13.50 -16.65 -1.92
C LYS A 212 -14.97 -16.43 -2.28
N GLY A 213 -15.37 -16.75 -3.50
CA GLY A 213 -16.76 -16.59 -3.93
C GLY A 213 -16.90 -16.36 -5.43
N SER A 214 -18.13 -16.55 -5.92
CA SER A 214 -18.49 -16.28 -7.31
C SER A 214 -19.81 -15.52 -7.33
N ASN A 215 -19.92 -14.51 -8.19
CA ASN A 215 -21.09 -13.62 -8.25
C ASN A 215 -21.44 -13.03 -6.86
N ALA A 216 -20.44 -12.56 -6.14
CA ALA A 216 -20.59 -12.11 -4.75
C ALA A 216 -20.35 -10.60 -4.61
N LYS A 217 -20.79 -10.07 -3.46
CA LYS A 217 -20.48 -8.71 -3.02
C LYS A 217 -19.72 -8.72 -1.69
N ILE A 218 -18.67 -7.91 -1.58
CA ILE A 218 -17.94 -7.67 -0.34
C ILE A 218 -17.96 -6.16 -0.10
N ALA A 219 -18.46 -5.68 1.04
CA ALA A 219 -18.58 -4.24 1.24
C ALA A 219 -18.42 -3.78 2.69
N GLY A 220 -17.89 -2.57 2.87
CA GLY A 220 -17.91 -1.85 4.14
C GLY A 220 -19.16 -1.00 4.27
N LEU A 221 -19.78 -1.02 5.46
CA LEU A 221 -20.83 -0.08 5.83
C LEU A 221 -20.22 1.24 6.32
N ALA A 222 -21.00 2.33 6.34
CA ALA A 222 -20.49 3.61 6.85
C ALA A 222 -19.90 3.49 8.26
N GLY A 223 -18.66 3.97 8.40
CA GLY A 223 -17.91 3.92 9.66
C GLY A 223 -17.27 2.57 9.97
N ALA A 224 -17.41 1.58 9.10
CA ALA A 224 -16.69 0.31 9.24
C ALA A 224 -15.19 0.51 9.03
N VAL A 225 -14.39 -0.09 9.90
CA VAL A 225 -12.92 -0.06 9.84
C VAL A 225 -12.39 -1.46 10.09
N ILE A 226 -11.41 -1.89 9.30
CA ILE A 226 -10.64 -3.11 9.57
C ILE A 226 -9.23 -2.66 9.97
N ASP A 227 -8.86 -2.91 11.23
CA ASP A 227 -7.56 -2.52 11.79
C ASP A 227 -6.65 -3.75 11.96
N GLY A 228 -5.55 -3.76 11.21
CA GLY A 228 -4.55 -4.84 11.26
C GLY A 228 -3.60 -4.76 12.47
N GLN A 229 -3.65 -3.68 13.25
CA GLN A 229 -2.78 -3.42 14.39
C GLN A 229 -1.28 -3.53 14.07
N GLY A 230 -0.89 -3.05 12.90
CA GLY A 230 0.43 -3.17 12.28
C GLY A 230 1.59 -2.67 13.16
N SER A 231 1.35 -1.65 14.00
CA SER A 231 2.35 -1.13 14.95
C SER A 231 2.85 -2.14 15.97
N LYS A 232 2.15 -3.27 16.14
CA LYS A 232 2.65 -4.39 16.95
C LYS A 232 3.73 -5.22 16.25
N TYR A 233 3.86 -5.08 14.94
CA TYR A 233 4.77 -5.84 14.08
C TYR A 233 5.91 -4.99 13.50
N TRP A 234 5.61 -3.73 13.14
CA TRP A 234 6.54 -2.86 12.41
C TRP A 234 7.86 -2.63 13.15
N ASP A 235 8.95 -2.90 12.44
CA ASP A 235 10.33 -2.88 12.94
C ASP A 235 11.33 -2.40 11.88
N GLY A 236 10.83 -1.73 10.83
CA GLY A 236 11.60 -1.21 9.70
C GLY A 236 12.03 -2.26 8.68
N LYS A 237 11.73 -3.55 8.90
CA LYS A 237 12.26 -4.64 8.06
C LYS A 237 11.23 -5.38 7.24
N GLY A 238 9.94 -5.10 7.45
CA GLY A 238 8.86 -5.66 6.62
C GLY A 238 8.93 -7.19 6.51
N SER A 239 8.78 -7.71 5.29
CA SER A 239 8.93 -9.14 4.97
C SER A 239 10.39 -9.55 4.71
N ASN A 240 11.32 -8.59 4.62
CA ASN A 240 12.76 -8.83 4.44
C ASN A 240 13.48 -9.34 5.70
N GLY A 241 12.83 -9.32 6.86
CA GLY A 241 13.36 -9.91 8.09
C GLY A 241 12.78 -9.31 9.37
N GLY A 242 13.53 -9.45 10.48
CA GLY A 242 13.11 -8.95 11.79
C GLY A 242 12.08 -9.86 12.48
N THR A 243 11.11 -9.25 13.14
CA THR A 243 9.95 -9.93 13.75
C THR A 243 9.11 -10.56 12.64
N LYS A 244 8.64 -11.79 12.86
CA LYS A 244 7.71 -12.45 11.94
C LYS A 244 6.40 -11.68 11.87
N LYS A 245 5.86 -11.53 10.66
CA LYS A 245 4.64 -10.76 10.36
C LYS A 245 3.81 -11.58 9.36
N PRO A 246 2.46 -11.56 9.44
CA PRO A 246 1.61 -12.21 8.46
C PRO A 246 1.90 -11.63 7.06
N ASP A 247 2.40 -12.44 6.12
CA ASP A 247 2.90 -11.96 4.82
C ASP A 247 1.87 -11.08 4.09
N HIS A 248 0.66 -11.61 3.89
CA HIS A 248 -0.51 -10.86 3.39
C HIS A 248 -1.62 -10.77 4.44
N PHE A 249 -2.21 -9.59 4.58
CA PHE A 249 -3.31 -9.34 5.50
C PHE A 249 -4.66 -9.86 4.97
N PHE A 250 -4.92 -9.63 3.68
CA PHE A 250 -6.05 -10.14 2.91
C PHE A 250 -5.57 -11.00 1.76
N LYS A 251 -6.15 -12.19 1.63
CA LYS A 251 -6.08 -12.99 0.41
C LYS A 251 -7.43 -13.07 -0.26
N LEU A 252 -7.54 -12.43 -1.42
CA LEU A 252 -8.65 -12.56 -2.35
C LEU A 252 -8.30 -13.70 -3.32
N SER A 253 -8.90 -14.86 -3.11
CA SER A 253 -8.52 -16.09 -3.80
C SER A 253 -9.69 -16.65 -4.59
N ASP A 254 -9.47 -16.89 -5.88
CA ASP A 254 -10.44 -17.51 -6.78
C ASP A 254 -11.80 -16.77 -6.81
N LEU A 255 -11.78 -15.44 -6.68
CA LEU A 255 -13.00 -14.63 -6.80
C LEU A 255 -13.40 -14.52 -8.27
N GLU A 256 -14.66 -14.82 -8.57
CA GLU A 256 -15.19 -14.70 -9.92
C GLU A 256 -16.40 -13.76 -9.97
N SER A 257 -16.44 -12.85 -10.94
CA SER A 257 -17.57 -11.93 -11.17
C SER A 257 -18.04 -11.25 -9.87
N THR A 258 -17.10 -10.81 -9.05
CA THR A 258 -17.33 -10.34 -7.68
C THR A 258 -17.00 -8.85 -7.59
N THR A 259 -17.72 -8.14 -6.71
CA THR A 259 -17.42 -6.74 -6.39
C THR A 259 -16.98 -6.62 -4.93
N LEU A 260 -15.86 -5.93 -4.70
CA LEU A 260 -15.40 -5.49 -3.40
C LEU A 260 -15.44 -3.96 -3.36
N GLU A 261 -16.07 -3.37 -2.35
CA GLU A 261 -16.25 -1.92 -2.33
C GLU A 261 -16.28 -1.28 -0.93
N GLN A 262 -15.95 0.01 -0.85
CA GLN A 262 -16.20 0.83 0.34
C GLN A 262 -15.53 0.31 1.63
N LEU A 263 -14.39 -0.39 1.51
CA LEU A 263 -13.61 -0.79 2.69
C LEU A 263 -12.68 0.34 3.12
N THR A 264 -12.63 0.56 4.43
CA THR A 264 -11.55 1.31 5.09
C THR A 264 -10.70 0.31 5.86
N ILE A 265 -9.43 0.19 5.47
CA ILE A 265 -8.45 -0.69 6.11
C ILE A 265 -7.28 0.16 6.58
N GLN A 266 -6.82 -0.09 7.80
CA GLN A 266 -5.72 0.66 8.38
C GLN A 266 -4.72 -0.26 9.10
N ASN A 267 -3.48 0.23 9.19
CA ASN A 267 -2.40 -0.36 9.99
C ASN A 267 -2.20 -1.86 9.71
N TRP A 268 -1.98 -2.25 8.46
CA TRP A 268 -1.73 -3.67 8.16
C TRP A 268 -0.23 -4.02 8.34
N PRO A 269 0.13 -5.29 8.63
CA PRO A 269 1.49 -5.65 9.08
C PRO A 269 2.59 -5.55 8.01
N THR A 270 2.37 -6.17 6.84
CA THR A 270 3.26 -6.20 5.66
C THR A 270 2.42 -6.01 4.40
N HIS A 271 2.27 -6.98 3.51
CA HIS A 271 1.47 -6.80 2.30
C HIS A 271 -0.04 -6.80 2.62
N LEU A 272 -0.83 -5.97 1.96
CA LEU A 272 -2.27 -5.87 2.21
C LEU A 272 -3.06 -6.92 1.42
N PHE A 273 -3.32 -6.70 0.12
CA PHE A 273 -4.11 -7.59 -0.70
C PHE A 273 -3.22 -8.49 -1.54
N SER A 274 -3.26 -9.80 -1.30
CA SER A 274 -2.92 -10.82 -2.29
C SER A 274 -4.16 -11.11 -3.14
N ILE A 275 -4.16 -10.70 -4.41
CA ILE A 275 -5.21 -10.94 -5.38
C ILE A 275 -4.73 -12.05 -6.32
N ASP A 276 -5.22 -13.26 -6.10
CA ASP A 276 -4.71 -14.47 -6.77
C ASP A 276 -5.84 -15.31 -7.37
N GLY A 277 -5.66 -15.73 -8.62
CA GLY A 277 -6.60 -16.61 -9.33
C GLY A 277 -7.97 -15.99 -9.62
N CYS A 278 -8.10 -14.67 -9.52
CA CYS A 278 -9.38 -13.97 -9.65
C CYS A 278 -9.76 -13.72 -11.12
N LYS A 279 -11.07 -13.68 -11.39
CA LYS A 279 -11.63 -13.39 -12.72
C LYS A 279 -12.78 -12.42 -12.66
N ASN A 280 -12.77 -11.40 -13.51
CA ASN A 280 -13.80 -10.34 -13.52
C ASN A 280 -14.06 -9.76 -12.11
N LEU A 281 -12.99 -9.44 -11.39
CA LEU A 281 -13.06 -8.82 -10.05
C LEU A 281 -13.12 -7.30 -10.19
N ASN A 282 -14.10 -6.68 -9.52
CA ASN A 282 -14.21 -5.22 -9.45
C ASN A 282 -13.94 -4.77 -8.02
N ILE A 283 -12.97 -3.89 -7.82
CA ILE A 283 -12.63 -3.28 -6.54
C ILE A 283 -12.86 -1.80 -6.66
N ASN A 284 -13.63 -1.17 -5.78
CA ASN A 284 -13.87 0.26 -5.87
C ASN A 284 -13.99 0.98 -4.52
N ASN A 285 -13.64 2.27 -4.50
CA ASN A 285 -13.89 3.17 -3.39
C ASN A 285 -13.23 2.70 -2.08
N LEU A 286 -11.94 2.39 -2.12
CA LEU A 286 -11.18 1.94 -0.95
C LEU A 286 -10.39 3.08 -0.29
N ILE A 287 -10.28 3.01 1.03
CA ILE A 287 -9.35 3.82 1.83
C ILE A 287 -8.40 2.87 2.55
N LEU A 288 -7.13 2.91 2.15
CA LEU A 288 -6.07 2.04 2.64
C LEU A 288 -5.03 2.93 3.33
N ASP A 289 -5.09 3.00 4.66
CA ASP A 289 -4.29 3.94 5.45
C ASP A 289 -3.25 3.21 6.32
N ASN A 290 -2.01 3.18 5.83
CA ASN A 290 -0.84 2.76 6.60
C ASN A 290 0.06 3.93 6.98
N SER A 291 -0.44 5.17 7.00
CA SER A 291 0.37 6.35 7.30
C SER A 291 1.03 6.31 8.68
N ALA A 292 0.46 5.58 9.64
CA ALA A 292 1.09 5.34 10.94
C ALA A 292 2.42 4.57 10.84
N GLY A 293 2.64 3.82 9.75
CA GLY A 293 3.90 3.15 9.46
C GLY A 293 5.04 4.10 9.09
N ASP A 294 4.76 5.38 8.82
CA ASP A 294 5.79 6.40 8.58
C ASP A 294 6.50 6.85 9.88
N GLU A 295 6.12 6.32 11.05
CA GLU A 295 6.89 6.51 12.29
C GLU A 295 8.35 6.10 12.06
N LEU A 296 9.30 6.92 12.52
CA LEU A 296 10.72 6.69 12.28
C LEU A 296 11.36 5.93 13.45
N ASP A 297 12.30 5.05 13.12
CA ASP A 297 13.19 4.41 14.09
C ASP A 297 14.34 5.35 14.52
N SER A 298 15.33 4.80 15.25
CA SER A 298 16.47 5.57 15.75
C SER A 298 17.45 6.02 14.66
N ASP A 299 17.45 5.35 13.50
CA ASP A 299 18.32 5.64 12.37
C ASP A 299 17.64 6.61 11.37
N GLY A 300 16.35 6.88 11.57
CA GLY A 300 15.55 7.80 10.77
C GLY A 300 14.78 7.10 9.64
N ASP A 301 14.70 5.78 9.67
CA ASP A 301 13.98 4.97 8.70
C ASP A 301 12.55 4.68 9.18
N LYS A 302 11.62 4.54 8.24
CA LYS A 302 10.21 4.25 8.55
C LYS A 302 10.06 2.85 9.15
N LEU A 303 9.20 2.70 10.17
CA LEU A 303 8.93 1.41 10.82
C LEU A 303 8.09 0.49 9.94
N GLY A 304 7.13 1.03 9.19
CA GLY A 304 6.38 0.31 8.15
C GLY A 304 7.27 0.05 6.94
N HIS A 305 7.28 -1.19 6.45
CA HIS A 305 8.10 -1.60 5.32
C HIS A 305 7.47 -2.83 4.64
N ASN A 306 7.59 -2.94 3.31
CA ASN A 306 6.89 -3.94 2.49
C ASN A 306 5.37 -3.93 2.73
N THR A 307 4.81 -2.72 2.73
CA THR A 307 3.39 -2.50 3.00
C THR A 307 2.60 -2.31 1.73
N ASP A 308 2.77 -3.20 0.77
CA ASP A 308 2.14 -3.14 -0.55
C ASP A 308 0.62 -3.11 -0.41
N ALA A 309 -0.07 -2.34 -1.25
CA ALA A 309 -1.54 -2.27 -1.18
C ALA A 309 -2.21 -3.37 -2.03
N PHE A 310 -1.81 -3.52 -3.30
CA PHE A 310 -2.38 -4.50 -4.22
C PHE A 310 -1.30 -5.35 -4.90
N ASP A 311 -1.14 -6.59 -4.44
CA ASP A 311 -0.30 -7.60 -5.10
C ASP A 311 -1.18 -8.48 -5.99
N VAL A 312 -0.93 -8.49 -7.29
CA VAL A 312 -1.79 -9.14 -8.28
C VAL A 312 -1.05 -10.28 -8.98
N SER A 313 -1.64 -11.48 -8.94
CA SER A 313 -1.11 -12.67 -9.59
C SER A 313 -2.22 -13.53 -10.19
N SER A 314 -1.93 -14.19 -11.32
CA SER A 314 -2.83 -15.17 -11.95
C SER A 314 -4.25 -14.65 -12.21
N VAL A 315 -4.39 -13.36 -12.51
CA VAL A 315 -5.69 -12.69 -12.69
C VAL A 315 -6.07 -12.58 -14.17
N ASP A 316 -7.37 -12.68 -14.47
CA ASP A 316 -7.93 -12.37 -15.79
C ASP A 316 -9.20 -11.53 -15.65
N GLY A 317 -9.08 -10.22 -15.88
CA GLY A 317 -10.17 -9.27 -15.63
C GLY A 317 -10.16 -8.76 -14.20
N LEU A 318 -9.46 -7.65 -13.96
CA LEU A 318 -9.50 -6.91 -12.70
C LEU A 318 -9.67 -5.42 -13.00
N THR A 319 -10.59 -4.77 -12.31
CA THR A 319 -10.73 -3.32 -12.32
C THR A 319 -10.67 -2.80 -10.90
N VAL A 320 -9.72 -1.93 -10.60
CA VAL A 320 -9.62 -1.20 -9.33
C VAL A 320 -9.87 0.28 -9.61
N THR A 321 -10.91 0.85 -9.01
CA THR A 321 -11.28 2.26 -9.19
C THR A 321 -11.35 3.04 -7.89
N SER A 322 -10.95 4.32 -7.90
CA SER A 322 -11.14 5.24 -6.78
C SER A 322 -10.56 4.72 -5.44
N ALA A 323 -9.30 4.30 -5.44
CA ALA A 323 -8.62 3.83 -4.24
C ALA A 323 -7.63 4.87 -3.71
N THR A 324 -7.70 5.18 -2.42
CA THR A 324 -6.74 6.04 -1.72
C THR A 324 -5.80 5.18 -0.90
N VAL A 325 -4.49 5.31 -1.13
CA VAL A 325 -3.44 4.49 -0.54
C VAL A 325 -2.37 5.36 0.11
N TYR A 326 -2.16 5.13 1.40
CA TYR A 326 -1.00 5.63 2.15
C TYR A 326 -0.19 4.43 2.61
N ASN A 327 1.05 4.29 2.15
CA ASN A 327 1.89 3.16 2.51
C ASN A 327 3.38 3.45 2.35
N GLN A 328 4.21 2.42 2.55
CA GLN A 328 5.67 2.46 2.51
C GLN A 328 6.28 1.54 1.42
N ASP A 329 5.46 0.98 0.53
CA ASP A 329 5.93 0.15 -0.59
C ASP A 329 4.98 0.31 -1.80
N ASP A 330 4.92 -0.63 -2.74
CA ASP A 330 4.13 -0.48 -3.95
C ASP A 330 2.66 -0.15 -3.67
N CYS A 331 2.15 0.88 -4.36
CA CYS A 331 0.71 1.13 -4.38
C CYS A 331 0.02 -0.01 -5.13
N VAL A 332 0.65 -0.48 -6.20
CA VAL A 332 0.24 -1.65 -6.96
C VAL A 332 1.49 -2.41 -7.40
N ALA A 333 1.46 -3.74 -7.28
CA ALA A 333 2.43 -4.65 -7.88
C ALA A 333 1.70 -5.74 -8.70
N VAL A 334 1.79 -5.67 -10.03
CA VAL A 334 1.23 -6.70 -10.92
C VAL A 334 2.30 -7.71 -11.30
N ASN A 335 2.30 -8.89 -10.66
CA ASN A 335 3.30 -9.92 -10.90
C ASN A 335 2.94 -10.88 -12.04
N SER A 336 1.63 -11.12 -12.27
CA SER A 336 1.13 -11.92 -13.40
C SER A 336 -0.36 -11.70 -13.65
N GLY A 337 -0.81 -11.86 -14.89
CA GLY A 337 -2.24 -11.77 -15.25
C GLY A 337 -2.51 -10.92 -16.50
N SER A 338 -3.79 -10.78 -16.84
CA SER A 338 -4.21 -10.01 -18.01
C SER A 338 -5.53 -9.28 -17.82
N ASN A 339 -5.75 -8.26 -18.66
CA ASN A 339 -6.99 -7.47 -18.68
C ASN A 339 -7.21 -6.77 -17.33
N ILE A 340 -6.24 -5.96 -16.92
CA ILE A 340 -6.19 -5.32 -15.60
C ILE A 340 -6.24 -3.80 -15.76
N ILE A 341 -7.10 -3.14 -14.99
CA ILE A 341 -7.28 -1.69 -15.01
C ILE A 341 -7.16 -1.15 -13.58
N PHE A 342 -6.33 -0.14 -13.40
CA PHE A 342 -6.27 0.70 -12.22
C PHE A 342 -6.61 2.12 -12.64
N ASP A 343 -7.69 2.68 -12.10
CA ASP A 343 -8.27 3.96 -12.52
C ASP A 343 -8.57 4.83 -11.29
N ASP A 344 -8.24 6.11 -11.33
CA ASP A 344 -8.46 7.05 -10.21
C ASP A 344 -7.83 6.58 -8.88
N LEU A 345 -6.56 6.16 -8.92
CA LEU A 345 -5.80 5.86 -7.70
C LEU A 345 -5.14 7.14 -7.16
N TYR A 346 -5.19 7.30 -5.84
CA TYR A 346 -4.34 8.23 -5.11
C TYR A 346 -3.32 7.43 -4.31
N CYS A 347 -2.05 7.48 -4.70
CA CYS A 347 -0.94 6.78 -4.07
C CYS A 347 -0.01 7.76 -3.38
N HIS A 348 0.25 7.56 -2.08
CA HIS A 348 1.10 8.45 -1.30
C HIS A 348 2.10 7.70 -0.41
N GLY A 349 3.37 8.10 -0.46
CA GLY A 349 4.41 7.65 0.47
C GLY A 349 5.17 6.39 0.05
N GLY A 350 4.59 5.59 -0.85
CA GLY A 350 5.06 4.26 -1.23
C GLY A 350 6.02 4.23 -2.42
N HIS A 351 5.94 3.18 -3.23
CA HIS A 351 6.84 2.91 -4.36
C HIS A 351 6.19 2.99 -5.75
N GLY A 352 4.95 3.47 -5.82
CA GLY A 352 4.27 3.79 -7.08
C GLY A 352 3.45 2.65 -7.69
N LEU A 353 3.22 2.76 -8.99
CA LEU A 353 2.38 1.88 -9.82
C LEU A 353 3.29 0.92 -10.59
N SER A 354 3.49 -0.28 -10.03
CA SER A 354 4.50 -1.22 -10.51
C SER A 354 3.90 -2.41 -11.27
N ILE A 355 4.51 -2.74 -12.40
CA ILE A 355 4.52 -4.09 -12.95
C ILE A 355 5.73 -4.84 -12.38
N GLY A 356 5.49 -6.02 -11.83
CA GLY A 356 6.51 -6.90 -11.28
C GLY A 356 6.75 -6.76 -9.77
N SER A 357 7.81 -7.36 -9.22
CA SER A 357 8.90 -8.02 -9.96
C SER A 357 8.41 -9.24 -10.75
N ILE A 358 8.70 -9.27 -12.05
CA ILE A 358 8.30 -10.37 -12.92
C ILE A 358 9.25 -11.54 -12.73
N LYS A 359 8.67 -12.71 -12.46
CA LYS A 359 9.39 -13.96 -12.24
C LYS A 359 9.41 -14.83 -13.49
N SER A 360 10.09 -15.97 -13.43
CA SER A 360 10.12 -16.95 -14.53
C SER A 360 8.74 -17.55 -14.85
N GLY A 361 8.46 -17.78 -16.13
CA GLY A 361 7.30 -18.55 -16.60
C GLY A 361 5.92 -17.88 -16.46
N VAL A 362 5.86 -16.54 -16.41
CA VAL A 362 4.60 -15.80 -16.27
C VAL A 362 4.36 -14.82 -17.41
N THR A 363 3.10 -14.43 -17.59
CA THR A 363 2.71 -13.39 -18.55
C THR A 363 1.97 -12.27 -17.81
N VAL A 364 2.31 -11.04 -18.16
CA VAL A 364 1.54 -9.84 -17.85
C VAL A 364 1.13 -9.19 -19.16
N SER A 365 -0.16 -8.99 -19.39
CA SER A 365 -0.60 -8.35 -20.64
C SER A 365 -1.89 -7.56 -20.54
N ASN A 366 -2.03 -6.47 -21.31
CA ASN A 366 -3.21 -5.61 -21.30
C ASN A 366 -3.47 -5.08 -19.89
N VAL A 367 -2.53 -4.26 -19.39
CA VAL A 367 -2.62 -3.59 -18.10
C VAL A 367 -2.65 -2.09 -18.32
N THR A 368 -3.68 -1.43 -17.79
CA THR A 368 -3.80 0.03 -17.85
C THR A 368 -3.81 0.63 -16.45
N PHE A 369 -2.89 1.56 -16.21
CA PHE A 369 -2.96 2.51 -15.11
C PHE A 369 -3.42 3.85 -15.70
N GLN A 370 -4.49 4.43 -15.17
CA GLN A 370 -5.01 5.68 -15.69
C GLN A 370 -5.56 6.64 -14.64
N ASP A 371 -5.59 7.92 -15.00
CA ASP A 371 -6.26 8.99 -14.25
C ASP A 371 -5.85 9.05 -12.77
N SER A 372 -4.60 8.72 -12.48
CA SER A 372 -4.10 8.45 -11.13
C SER A 372 -3.05 9.48 -10.69
N THR A 373 -2.88 9.59 -9.37
CA THR A 373 -1.93 10.51 -8.75
C THR A 373 -0.95 9.77 -7.86
N VAL A 374 0.36 10.03 -8.03
CA VAL A 374 1.43 9.44 -7.20
C VAL A 374 2.26 10.55 -6.56
N ILE A 375 2.27 10.64 -5.23
CA ILE A 375 2.88 11.77 -4.49
C ILE A 375 3.79 11.27 -3.38
N ASN A 376 4.92 11.95 -3.18
CA ASN A 376 5.86 11.65 -2.08
C ASN A 376 6.28 10.17 -2.06
N SER A 377 6.42 9.60 -3.24
CA SER A 377 6.72 8.18 -3.43
C SER A 377 8.13 8.01 -3.98
N GLN A 378 8.72 6.84 -3.78
CA GLN A 378 10.02 6.52 -4.34
C GLN A 378 9.99 6.55 -5.88
N ASN A 379 8.97 5.91 -6.46
CA ASN A 379 8.80 5.82 -7.90
C ASN A 379 7.35 6.17 -8.28
N ALA A 380 7.10 6.44 -9.56
CA ALA A 380 5.75 6.63 -10.08
C ALA A 380 5.29 5.50 -11.00
N CYS A 381 5.78 5.43 -12.24
CA CYS A 381 5.45 4.39 -13.21
C CYS A 381 6.62 3.42 -13.32
N ARG A 382 6.47 2.16 -12.88
CA ARG A 382 7.59 1.22 -12.77
C ARG A 382 7.32 -0.13 -13.41
N ILE A 383 8.29 -0.68 -14.14
CA ILE A 383 8.33 -2.06 -14.60
C ILE A 383 9.65 -2.68 -14.14
N LYS A 384 9.58 -3.72 -13.32
CA LYS A 384 10.76 -4.40 -12.76
C LYS A 384 10.74 -5.89 -13.09
N THR A 385 11.82 -6.42 -13.67
CA THR A 385 11.96 -7.85 -13.96
C THR A 385 13.17 -8.44 -13.28
N ILE A 386 13.10 -9.71 -12.86
CA ILE A 386 14.21 -10.38 -12.18
C ILE A 386 15.28 -10.79 -13.20
N ALA A 387 16.54 -10.45 -12.94
CA ALA A 387 17.67 -10.64 -13.85
C ALA A 387 17.86 -12.11 -14.30
N ASP A 388 17.84 -13.06 -13.37
CA ASP A 388 18.09 -14.46 -13.71
C ASP A 388 16.84 -15.23 -14.13
N ASP A 389 15.68 -14.57 -14.16
CA ASP A 389 14.43 -15.20 -14.54
C ASP A 389 14.17 -15.14 -16.05
N THR A 390 13.50 -16.16 -16.58
CA THR A 390 13.31 -16.37 -18.03
C THR A 390 11.90 -16.79 -18.38
N ASP A 391 11.62 -16.89 -19.68
CA ASP A 391 10.36 -17.44 -20.21
C ASP A 391 9.11 -16.66 -19.77
N SER A 392 9.26 -15.33 -19.62
CA SER A 392 8.18 -14.42 -19.27
C SER A 392 8.04 -13.26 -20.23
N THR A 393 6.82 -12.72 -20.30
CA THR A 393 6.48 -11.61 -21.19
C THR A 393 5.64 -10.57 -20.46
N VAL A 394 6.01 -9.31 -20.61
CA VAL A 394 5.24 -8.12 -20.22
C VAL A 394 4.89 -7.37 -21.50
N SER A 395 3.62 -7.21 -21.81
CA SER A 395 3.22 -6.55 -23.05
C SER A 395 1.92 -5.78 -22.97
N ASP A 396 1.69 -4.79 -23.82
CA ASP A 396 0.44 -4.02 -23.85
C ASP A 396 0.17 -3.39 -22.47
N ILE A 397 1.12 -2.55 -22.05
CA ILE A 397 1.06 -1.83 -20.78
C ILE A 397 0.84 -0.35 -21.08
N THR A 398 -0.17 0.25 -20.45
CA THR A 398 -0.45 1.67 -20.60
C THR A 398 -0.41 2.37 -19.25
N TYR A 399 0.38 3.44 -19.16
CA TYR A 399 0.29 4.45 -18.11
C TYR A 399 -0.25 5.72 -18.74
N SER A 400 -1.47 6.15 -18.38
CA SER A 400 -2.14 7.29 -19.00
C SER A 400 -2.64 8.31 -17.98
N ASN A 401 -2.44 9.60 -18.24
CA ASN A 401 -2.90 10.68 -17.36
C ASN A 401 -2.48 10.48 -15.89
N ILE A 402 -1.17 10.32 -15.67
CA ILE A 402 -0.60 10.12 -14.34
C ILE A 402 0.00 11.44 -13.84
N ALA A 403 -0.54 11.97 -12.75
CA ALA A 403 -0.01 13.14 -12.08
C ALA A 403 1.00 12.73 -10.99
N ILE A 404 2.21 13.26 -11.04
CA ILE A 404 3.28 12.90 -10.10
C ILE A 404 3.78 14.11 -9.33
N SER A 405 4.24 13.93 -8.09
CA SER A 405 4.83 15.01 -7.32
C SER A 405 5.80 14.51 -6.27
N ASN A 406 6.96 15.16 -6.16
CA ASN A 406 7.98 14.83 -5.16
C ASN A 406 8.38 13.34 -5.21
N ILE A 407 8.62 12.84 -6.42
CA ILE A 407 9.11 11.46 -6.64
C ILE A 407 10.61 11.42 -6.35
N THR A 408 11.07 10.57 -5.43
CA THR A 408 12.45 10.66 -4.91
C THR A 408 13.49 9.92 -5.74
N ASN A 409 13.10 8.89 -6.50
CA ASN A 409 14.02 8.08 -7.29
C ASN A 409 13.65 8.12 -8.77
N TYR A 410 12.55 7.47 -9.19
CA TYR A 410 12.27 7.27 -10.62
C TYR A 410 10.83 7.64 -10.99
N ALA A 411 10.65 8.67 -11.83
CA ALA A 411 9.30 8.96 -12.36
C ALA A 411 8.84 7.86 -13.32
N ILE A 412 9.64 7.57 -14.35
CA ILE A 412 9.43 6.45 -15.27
C ILE A 412 10.61 5.50 -15.13
N ASP A 413 10.33 4.26 -14.73
CA ASP A 413 11.31 3.24 -14.41
C ASP A 413 11.02 1.95 -15.17
N VAL A 414 11.99 1.44 -15.93
CA VAL A 414 11.92 0.12 -16.55
C VAL A 414 13.28 -0.55 -16.39
N GLN A 415 13.41 -1.54 -15.51
CA GLN A 415 14.68 -2.22 -15.26
C GLN A 415 14.55 -3.75 -15.32
N GLN A 416 15.56 -4.40 -15.89
CA GLN A 416 15.62 -5.86 -16.06
C GLN A 416 16.72 -6.54 -15.23
N ASP A 417 17.07 -5.94 -14.10
CA ASP A 417 18.27 -6.23 -13.33
C ASP A 417 17.98 -6.51 -11.84
N TYR A 418 16.72 -6.72 -11.45
CA TYR A 418 16.37 -6.93 -10.04
C TYR A 418 16.85 -8.31 -9.55
N GLU A 419 17.44 -8.35 -8.37
CA GLU A 419 17.80 -9.56 -7.63
C GLU A 419 17.52 -9.35 -6.14
N ASN A 420 16.88 -10.32 -5.47
CA ASN A 420 16.58 -10.26 -4.03
C ASN A 420 15.92 -8.93 -3.57
N GLY A 421 15.07 -8.34 -4.43
CA GLY A 421 14.34 -7.11 -4.13
C GLY A 421 15.13 -5.81 -4.38
N SER A 422 16.30 -5.86 -5.00
CA SER A 422 17.10 -4.67 -5.33
C SER A 422 17.69 -4.73 -6.75
N PRO A 423 17.86 -3.59 -7.43
CA PRO A 423 18.60 -3.52 -8.70
C PRO A 423 20.07 -3.92 -8.52
N THR A 424 20.65 -4.54 -9.53
CA THR A 424 22.07 -4.98 -9.55
C THR A 424 22.95 -4.09 -10.44
N GLY A 425 22.35 -3.36 -11.38
CA GLY A 425 23.00 -2.64 -12.46
C GLY A 425 23.34 -3.51 -13.68
N ASP A 426 23.07 -4.82 -13.63
CA ASP A 426 23.43 -5.77 -14.68
C ASP A 426 22.15 -6.39 -15.30
N PRO A 427 21.49 -5.70 -16.25
CA PRO A 427 20.24 -6.18 -16.82
C PRO A 427 20.43 -7.38 -17.75
N THR A 428 19.42 -8.24 -17.81
CA THR A 428 19.43 -9.45 -18.65
C THR A 428 18.30 -9.44 -19.68
N THR A 429 18.28 -10.46 -20.54
CA THR A 429 17.35 -10.55 -21.68
C THR A 429 16.33 -11.69 -21.53
N GLY A 430 16.22 -12.31 -20.35
CA GLY A 430 15.38 -13.50 -20.13
C GLY A 430 13.88 -13.22 -20.21
N ILE A 431 13.49 -11.98 -19.91
CA ILE A 431 12.11 -11.50 -19.89
C ILE A 431 11.96 -10.45 -20.99
N THR A 432 10.87 -10.53 -21.77
CA THR A 432 10.57 -9.51 -22.79
C THR A 432 9.57 -8.52 -22.25
N VAL A 433 9.89 -7.23 -22.32
CA VAL A 433 9.01 -6.08 -22.10
C VAL A 433 8.76 -5.42 -23.46
N SER A 434 7.52 -5.29 -23.88
CA SER A 434 7.21 -4.68 -25.18
C SER A 434 5.87 -3.96 -25.20
N ASP A 435 5.67 -3.06 -26.14
CA ASP A 435 4.37 -2.37 -26.32
C ASP A 435 3.94 -1.67 -25.02
N VAL A 436 4.78 -0.73 -24.58
CA VAL A 436 4.55 0.05 -23.37
C VAL A 436 4.27 1.49 -23.78
N THR A 437 3.10 1.99 -23.40
CA THR A 437 2.66 3.36 -23.67
C THR A 437 2.68 4.18 -22.40
N PHE A 438 3.44 5.27 -22.43
CA PHE A 438 3.36 6.36 -21.47
C PHE A 438 2.68 7.55 -22.15
N ASP A 439 1.47 7.89 -21.72
CA ASP A 439 0.70 8.99 -22.29
C ASP A 439 0.28 9.97 -21.19
N THR A 440 0.73 11.22 -21.29
CA THR A 440 0.33 12.28 -20.35
C THR A 440 0.78 11.96 -18.92
N ILE A 441 2.09 11.96 -18.70
CA ILE A 441 2.70 11.87 -17.37
C ILE A 441 3.23 13.25 -17.01
N THR A 442 2.71 13.86 -15.95
CA THR A 442 3.01 15.27 -15.64
C THR A 442 3.36 15.47 -14.18
N GLY A 443 4.36 16.31 -13.88
CA GLY A 443 4.73 16.60 -12.50
C GLY A 443 6.20 16.88 -12.23
N SER A 444 6.69 16.40 -11.09
CA SER A 444 8.06 16.63 -10.64
C SER A 444 8.68 15.43 -9.93
N VAL A 445 9.98 15.28 -10.13
CA VAL A 445 10.84 14.48 -9.25
C VAL A 445 11.60 15.40 -8.28
N SER A 446 12.09 14.84 -7.19
CA SER A 446 12.75 15.55 -6.10
C SER A 446 14.06 14.89 -5.74
N GLY A 447 15.14 15.67 -5.72
CA GLY A 447 16.48 15.20 -5.36
C GLY A 447 17.46 15.25 -6.52
N ASP A 448 18.74 15.44 -6.20
CA ASP A 448 19.81 15.56 -7.19
C ASP A 448 20.12 14.22 -7.89
N ASP A 449 19.70 13.11 -7.29
CA ASP A 449 19.89 11.74 -7.80
C ASP A 449 18.61 11.08 -8.31
N ALA A 450 17.51 11.84 -8.41
CA ALA A 450 16.28 11.36 -9.04
C ALA A 450 16.39 11.36 -10.57
N TYR A 451 15.53 10.58 -11.22
CA TYR A 451 15.46 10.42 -12.67
C TYR A 451 14.03 10.66 -13.16
N SER A 452 13.90 11.47 -14.21
CA SER A 452 12.66 11.56 -14.99
C SER A 452 12.43 10.27 -15.79
N TYR A 453 13.51 9.69 -16.32
CA TYR A 453 13.49 8.42 -17.06
C TYR A 453 14.70 7.59 -16.66
N TYR A 454 14.46 6.35 -16.26
CA TYR A 454 15.49 5.36 -16.04
C TYR A 454 15.07 4.06 -16.71
N ILE A 455 15.71 3.74 -17.83
CA ILE A 455 15.43 2.55 -18.63
C ILE A 455 16.70 1.71 -18.69
N LEU A 456 16.72 0.57 -18.00
CA LEU A 456 17.86 -0.33 -17.93
C LEU A 456 17.45 -1.72 -18.43
N CYS A 457 17.55 -1.90 -19.74
CA CYS A 457 17.17 -3.14 -20.41
C CYS A 457 18.39 -3.97 -20.81
N GLY A 458 18.25 -5.29 -20.87
CA GLY A 458 19.39 -6.16 -21.25
C GLY A 458 19.74 -6.04 -22.73
N SER A 459 18.77 -5.73 -23.58
CA SER A 459 18.92 -5.51 -25.02
C SER A 459 17.71 -4.78 -25.61
N THR A 460 17.86 -4.20 -26.80
CA THR A 460 16.70 -3.70 -27.59
C THR A 460 15.80 -4.82 -28.14
N SER A 461 16.16 -6.09 -27.94
CA SER A 461 15.26 -7.22 -28.24
C SER A 461 14.42 -7.65 -27.04
N SER A 462 14.87 -7.32 -25.82
CA SER A 462 14.18 -7.60 -24.55
C SER A 462 13.33 -6.41 -24.09
N CYS A 463 13.67 -5.18 -24.48
CA CYS A 463 12.78 -4.01 -24.40
C CYS A 463 12.57 -3.38 -25.77
N LYS A 464 11.31 -3.20 -26.19
CA LYS A 464 10.98 -2.63 -27.51
C LYS A 464 9.59 -2.00 -27.54
N ASP A 465 9.35 -1.18 -28.56
CA ASP A 465 8.04 -0.60 -28.87
C ASP A 465 7.50 0.25 -27.71
N PHE A 466 8.34 1.15 -27.16
CA PHE A 466 7.93 2.11 -26.14
C PHE A 466 7.42 3.39 -26.80
N THR A 467 6.27 3.87 -26.36
CA THR A 467 5.62 5.09 -26.88
C THR A 467 5.50 6.12 -25.78
N TYR A 468 5.92 7.35 -26.06
CA TYR A 468 5.84 8.49 -25.15
C TYR A 468 5.03 9.60 -25.78
N THR A 469 3.97 10.05 -25.12
CA THR A 469 3.11 11.16 -25.57
C THR A 469 2.87 12.12 -24.41
N ASN A 470 2.97 13.43 -24.65
CA ASN A 470 2.65 14.48 -23.68
C ASN A 470 3.34 14.32 -22.30
N ILE A 471 4.62 13.98 -22.26
CA ILE A 471 5.35 13.86 -20.99
C ILE A 471 5.90 15.22 -20.57
N ASP A 472 5.54 15.67 -19.36
CA ASP A 472 5.99 16.94 -18.77
C ASP A 472 6.43 16.71 -17.32
N ILE A 473 7.63 16.17 -17.16
CA ILE A 473 8.25 15.89 -15.87
C ILE A 473 9.39 16.88 -15.64
N THR A 474 9.35 17.56 -14.51
CA THR A 474 10.37 18.55 -14.12
C THR A 474 11.38 17.95 -13.14
N GLY A 475 12.65 18.33 -13.31
CA GLY A 475 13.77 17.80 -12.54
C GLY A 475 14.24 16.43 -13.04
N GLY A 476 15.23 15.88 -12.35
CA GLY A 476 15.73 14.53 -12.60
C GLY A 476 16.71 14.39 -13.76
N LYS A 477 17.41 13.26 -13.75
CA LYS A 477 18.28 12.78 -14.81
C LYS A 477 17.50 11.90 -15.80
N THR A 478 18.13 11.63 -16.94
CA THR A 478 17.66 10.67 -17.94
C THR A 478 18.79 9.68 -18.22
N GLU A 479 18.50 8.39 -18.10
CA GLU A 479 19.46 7.30 -18.38
C GLU A 479 18.73 6.13 -19.03
N CYS A 480 19.24 5.67 -20.17
CA CYS A 480 18.53 4.77 -21.05
C CYS A 480 19.54 3.85 -21.74
N GLU A 481 19.52 2.58 -21.36
CA GLU A 481 20.42 1.54 -21.82
C GLU A 481 19.63 0.33 -22.33
N PRO A 482 20.17 -0.37 -23.35
CA PRO A 482 21.47 -0.14 -23.99
C PRO A 482 21.42 0.87 -25.14
N ASP A 483 20.25 1.46 -25.42
CA ASP A 483 20.03 2.38 -26.53
C ASP A 483 19.28 3.63 -26.04
N ALA A 484 19.84 4.81 -26.30
CA ALA A 484 19.25 6.08 -25.90
C ALA A 484 17.85 6.32 -26.50
N SER A 485 17.52 5.66 -27.61
CA SER A 485 16.18 5.74 -28.24
C SER A 485 15.07 5.07 -27.45
N LEU A 486 15.39 4.33 -26.38
CA LEU A 486 14.39 3.79 -25.45
C LEU A 486 13.73 4.88 -24.59
N CYS A 487 14.32 6.08 -24.54
CA CYS A 487 13.72 7.25 -23.92
C CYS A 487 13.21 8.25 -24.96
N PRO A 488 12.30 9.17 -24.58
CA PRO A 488 11.88 10.22 -25.48
C PRO A 488 13.07 11.11 -25.89
N SER A 489 13.04 11.51 -27.17
CA SER A 489 14.06 12.33 -27.84
C SER A 489 14.10 13.78 -27.37
#